data_AF-A0A6A6SUF9-F1
#
_entry.id   AF-A0A6A6SUF9-F1
#
_cell.length_a   1.000
_cell.length_b   1.000
_cell.length_c   1.000
_cell.angle_alpha   90.00
_cell.angle_beta   90.00
_cell.angle_gamma   90.00
#
_symmetry.space_group_name_H-M   'P 1'
#
loop_
_entity.id
_entity.type
_entity.pdbx_description
1 polymer ?
#
loop_
_entity_poly.entity_id
_entity_poly.type
_entity_poly.pdbx_seq_one_letter_code
_entity_poly.pdbx_strand_id
1 'polypeptide(L)'
;MVLRWYRAKLAARPYLVQSTTTMVLLATGDILAQQGIERHGAKGHDLARTGRMALYGGFVFGPAATAWYGFLSRRVTLHGKPNGLPTICTRVALDQLTFTPVNLACFLTTMAYLEKSSPQQRLQSVFWHALTKNWTI
;
A
#
# COMPACT_ATOMS: atom_id res chain seq x y z
N MET A 1 8.16 -17.66 19.27
CA MET A 1 9.13 -16.60 19.63
C MET A 1 9.14 -15.43 18.64
N VAL A 2 9.14 -15.68 17.32
CA VAL A 2 9.18 -14.63 16.28
C VAL A 2 8.03 -13.61 16.35
N LEU A 3 6.78 -14.06 16.53
CA LEU A 3 5.61 -13.15 16.61
C LEU A 3 5.68 -12.17 17.80
N ARG A 4 6.23 -12.60 18.94
CA ARG A 4 6.40 -11.73 20.11
C ARG A 4 7.47 -10.68 19.86
N TRP A 5 8.58 -11.06 19.23
CA TRP A 5 9.64 -10.14 18.82
C TRP A 5 9.14 -9.11 17.80
N TYR A 6 8.39 -9.54 16.77
CA TYR A 6 7.82 -8.63 15.78
C TYR A 6 6.87 -7.61 16.43
N ARG A 7 5.96 -8.06 17.30
CA ARG A 7 5.04 -7.18 18.03
C ARG A 7 5.79 -6.17 18.92
N ALA A 8 6.84 -6.61 19.61
CA ALA A 8 7.66 -5.73 20.44
C ALA A 8 8.38 -4.66 19.61
N LYS A 9 8.95 -5.03 18.45
CA LYS A 9 9.58 -4.08 17.53
C LYS A 9 8.57 -3.13 16.89
N LEU A 10 7.40 -3.63 16.52
CA LEU A 10 6.30 -2.84 15.96
C LEU A 10 5.82 -1.78 16.97
N ALA A 11 5.68 -2.15 18.25
CA ALA A 11 5.30 -1.20 19.29
C ALA A 11 6.39 -0.14 19.54
N ALA A 12 7.67 -0.54 19.51
CA ALA A 12 8.79 0.36 19.77
C ALA A 12 9.10 1.31 18.61
N ARG A 13 8.98 0.84 17.35
CA ARG A 13 9.35 1.58 16.14
C ARG A 13 8.34 1.31 15.00
N PRO A 14 7.09 1.76 15.14
CA PRO A 14 6.01 1.38 14.23
C PRO A 14 6.29 1.78 12.78
N TYR A 15 6.81 2.99 12.54
CA TYR A 15 7.12 3.47 11.20
C TYR A 15 8.19 2.64 10.52
N LEU A 16 9.29 2.30 11.21
CA LEU A 16 10.37 1.52 10.62
C LEU A 16 9.92 0.10 10.29
N VAL A 17 9.25 -0.56 11.23
CA VAL A 17 8.79 -1.95 11.03
C VAL A 17 7.77 -2.00 9.90
N GLN A 18 6.77 -1.12 9.89
CA GLN A 18 5.75 -1.11 8.85
C GLN A 18 6.34 -0.78 7.48
N SER A 19 7.26 0.19 7.42
CA SER A 19 7.97 0.54 6.17
C SER A 19 8.80 -0.62 5.62
N THR A 20 9.54 -1.32 6.48
CA THR A 20 10.29 -2.51 6.04
C THR A 20 9.34 -3.61 5.58
N THR A 21 8.25 -3.85 6.31
CA THR A 21 7.25 -4.85 5.94
C THR A 21 6.61 -4.53 4.58
N THR A 22 6.17 -3.29 4.35
CA THR A 22 5.58 -2.88 3.07
C THR A 22 6.57 -2.94 1.92
N MET A 23 7.83 -2.53 2.14
CA MET A 23 8.90 -2.67 1.15
C MET A 23 9.06 -4.12 0.68
N VAL A 24 9.15 -5.06 1.61
CA VAL A 24 9.30 -6.49 1.30
C VAL A 24 8.04 -7.04 0.61
N LEU A 25 6.86 -6.65 1.06
CA LEU A 25 5.59 -7.09 0.48
C LEU A 25 5.44 -6.62 -0.96
N LEU A 26 5.71 -5.35 -1.25
CA LEU A 26 5.61 -4.82 -2.61
C LEU A 26 6.67 -5.41 -3.53
N ALA A 27 7.91 -5.57 -3.06
CA ALA A 27 8.97 -6.23 -3.83
C ALA A 27 8.57 -7.67 -4.19
N THR A 28 8.09 -8.43 -3.20
CA THR A 28 7.69 -9.83 -3.39
C THR A 28 6.47 -9.93 -4.30
N GLY A 29 5.48 -9.05 -4.13
CA GLY A 29 4.30 -8.98 -4.99
C GLY A 29 4.66 -8.73 -6.45
N ASP A 30 5.61 -7.84 -6.70
CA ASP A 30 6.08 -7.55 -8.07
C ASP A 30 6.86 -8.73 -8.66
N ILE A 31 7.73 -9.40 -7.90
CA ILE A 31 8.40 -10.63 -8.34
C ILE A 31 7.38 -11.70 -8.74
N LEU A 32 6.35 -11.91 -7.91
CA LEU A 32 5.28 -12.86 -8.20
C LEU A 32 4.47 -12.47 -9.44
N ALA A 33 4.19 -11.18 -9.63
CA ALA A 33 3.51 -10.69 -10.83
C ALA A 33 4.34 -10.96 -12.09
N GLN A 34 5.63 -10.61 -12.06
CA GLN A 34 6.52 -10.76 -13.21
C GLN A 34 6.78 -12.24 -13.57
N GLN A 35 6.97 -13.11 -12.58
CA GLN A 35 7.31 -14.52 -12.81
C GLN A 35 6.06 -15.40 -12.97
N GLY A 36 5.04 -15.17 -12.16
CA GLY A 36 3.83 -16.01 -12.13
C GLY A 36 2.79 -15.64 -13.19
N ILE A 37 2.58 -14.33 -13.42
CA ILE A 37 1.53 -13.84 -14.32
C ILE A 37 2.12 -13.50 -15.69
N GLU A 38 3.12 -12.63 -15.71
CA GLU A 38 3.72 -12.12 -16.95
C GLU A 38 4.71 -13.13 -17.58
N ARG A 39 5.14 -14.15 -16.81
CA ARG A 39 6.01 -15.25 -17.24
C ARG A 39 7.28 -14.78 -17.96
N HIS A 40 7.87 -13.68 -17.50
CA HIS A 40 9.12 -13.14 -18.05
C HIS A 40 10.31 -14.12 -17.96
N GLY A 41 10.24 -15.11 -17.07
CA GLY A 41 11.32 -16.04 -16.78
C GLY A 41 12.49 -15.38 -16.04
N ALA A 42 13.45 -16.20 -15.58
CA ALA A 42 14.55 -15.71 -14.74
C ALA A 42 15.48 -14.69 -15.44
N LYS A 43 15.60 -14.76 -16.78
CA LYS A 43 16.43 -13.83 -17.57
C LYS A 43 15.72 -12.54 -17.98
N GLY A 44 14.38 -12.53 -17.97
CA GLY A 44 13.56 -11.37 -18.33
C GLY A 44 13.08 -10.55 -17.14
N HIS A 45 13.57 -10.84 -15.93
CA HIS A 45 13.09 -10.18 -14.71
C HIS A 45 13.52 -8.71 -14.67
N ASP A 46 12.54 -7.81 -14.58
CA ASP A 46 12.76 -6.38 -14.42
C ASP A 46 13.02 -6.04 -12.95
N LEU A 47 14.29 -6.12 -12.57
CA LEU A 47 14.78 -5.73 -11.25
C LEU A 47 14.57 -4.23 -10.96
N ALA A 48 14.55 -3.38 -12.00
CA ALA A 48 14.33 -1.95 -11.82
C ALA A 48 12.88 -1.68 -11.41
N ARG A 49 11.90 -2.38 -12.00
CA ARG A 49 10.50 -2.35 -11.56
C ARG A 49 10.34 -2.84 -10.13
N THR A 50 10.94 -3.97 -9.77
CA THR A 50 10.88 -4.48 -8.38
C THR A 50 11.52 -3.51 -7.39
N GLY A 51 12.64 -2.88 -7.76
CA GLY A 51 13.29 -1.84 -6.96
C GLY A 51 12.39 -0.62 -6.75
N ARG A 52 11.71 -0.13 -7.79
CA ARG A 52 10.75 0.98 -7.67
C ARG A 52 9.58 0.63 -6.76
N MET A 53 9.04 -0.59 -6.85
CA MET A 53 7.97 -1.08 -5.98
C MET A 53 8.43 -1.15 -4.52
N ALA A 54 9.63 -1.68 -4.28
CA ALA A 54 10.22 -1.76 -2.95
C ALA A 54 10.41 -0.36 -2.33
N LEU A 55 11.03 0.56 -3.08
CA LEU A 55 11.28 1.93 -2.63
C LEU A 55 9.98 2.68 -2.35
N TYR A 56 8.98 2.56 -3.22
CA TYR A 56 7.66 3.14 -2.98
C TYR A 56 7.02 2.56 -1.72
N GLY A 57 7.04 1.24 -1.58
CA GLY A 57 6.53 0.52 -0.42
C GLY A 57 7.16 0.99 0.89
N GLY A 58 8.48 1.13 0.92
CA GLY A 58 9.22 1.48 2.12
C GLY A 58 9.21 2.96 2.48
N PHE A 59 9.37 3.85 1.50
CA PHE A 59 9.59 5.28 1.78
C PHE A 59 8.33 6.12 1.64
N VAL A 60 7.33 5.67 0.89
CA VAL A 60 6.10 6.43 0.63
C VAL A 60 4.91 5.75 1.31
N PHE A 61 4.58 4.53 0.88
CA PHE A 61 3.38 3.84 1.33
C PHE A 61 3.45 3.44 2.81
N GLY A 62 4.57 2.86 3.25
CA GLY A 62 4.74 2.39 4.63
C GLY A 62 4.51 3.47 5.68
N PRO A 63 5.20 4.62 5.59
CA PRO A 63 4.99 5.73 6.51
C PRO A 63 3.58 6.32 6.42
N ALA A 64 3.05 6.50 5.20
CA ALA A 64 1.72 7.04 4.98
C ALA A 64 0.62 6.15 5.58
N ALA A 65 0.67 4.84 5.31
CA ALA A 65 -0.25 3.85 5.86
C ALA A 65 -0.16 3.77 7.39
N THR A 66 1.05 3.83 7.95
CA THR A 66 1.25 3.81 9.41
C THR A 66 0.61 5.03 10.07
N ALA A 67 0.79 6.22 9.49
CA ALA A 67 0.18 7.44 9.98
C ALA A 67 -1.35 7.39 9.84
N TRP A 68 -1.86 6.96 8.68
CA TRP A 68 -3.28 6.91 8.38
C TRP A 68 -4.04 5.92 9.28
N TYR A 69 -3.56 4.68 9.40
CA TYR A 69 -4.20 3.69 10.28
C TYR A 69 -4.07 4.06 11.76
N GLY A 70 -2.97 4.72 12.15
CA GLY A 70 -2.85 5.32 13.48
C GLY A 70 -3.89 6.40 13.74
N PHE A 71 -4.15 7.26 12.75
CA PHE A 71 -5.19 8.29 12.82
C PHE A 71 -6.59 7.66 12.94
N LEU A 72 -6.95 6.73 12.06
CA LEU A 72 -8.24 6.04 12.09
C LEU A 72 -8.47 5.31 13.43
N SER A 73 -7.44 4.65 13.96
CA SER A 73 -7.53 3.94 15.24
C SER A 73 -7.80 4.89 16.42
N ARG A 74 -7.13 6.05 16.45
CA ARG A 74 -7.22 7.01 17.56
C ARG A 74 -8.44 7.92 17.49
N ARG A 75 -8.85 8.33 16.27
CA ARG A 75 -9.84 9.39 16.06
C ARG A 75 -11.21 8.87 15.64
N VAL A 76 -11.27 7.70 15.03
CA VAL A 76 -12.54 7.10 14.58
C VAL A 76 -12.92 6.00 15.56
N THR A 77 -13.62 6.37 16.63
CA THR A 77 -14.21 5.43 17.59
C THR A 77 -15.64 5.87 17.88
N LEU A 78 -16.62 5.12 17.37
CA LEU A 78 -18.03 5.42 17.57
C LEU A 78 -18.53 4.78 18.88
N HIS A 79 -19.33 5.52 19.63
CA HIS A 79 -19.97 5.07 20.87
C HIS A 79 -18.98 4.48 21.91
N GLY A 80 -17.72 4.93 21.90
CA GLY A 80 -16.67 4.40 22.78
C GLY A 80 -16.30 2.93 22.52
N LYS A 81 -16.77 2.32 21.42
CA LYS A 81 -16.52 0.91 21.07
C LYS A 81 -15.52 0.83 19.90
N PRO A 82 -14.21 0.70 20.17
CA PRO A 82 -13.18 0.69 19.11
C PRO A 82 -13.28 -0.51 18.16
N ASN A 83 -13.90 -1.61 18.62
CA ASN A 83 -14.11 -2.84 17.87
C ASN A 83 -15.59 -3.07 17.52
N GLY A 84 -16.45 -2.06 17.70
CA GLY A 84 -17.85 -2.16 17.31
C GLY A 84 -17.99 -2.17 15.79
N LEU A 85 -18.93 -2.96 15.27
CA LEU A 85 -19.33 -2.96 13.86
C LEU A 85 -19.46 -1.54 13.26
N PRO A 86 -20.16 -0.57 13.90
CA PRO A 86 -20.27 0.77 13.32
C PRO A 86 -18.89 1.46 13.17
N THR A 87 -18.03 1.37 14.18
CA THR A 87 -16.67 1.93 14.11
C THR A 87 -15.85 1.30 12.99
N ILE A 88 -15.92 -0.03 12.84
CA ILE A 88 -15.20 -0.75 11.79
C ILE A 88 -15.71 -0.32 10.41
N CYS A 89 -17.02 -0.30 10.20
CA CYS A 89 -17.62 0.14 8.95
C CYS A 89 -17.22 1.58 8.60
N THR A 90 -17.22 2.51 9.57
CA THR A 90 -16.78 3.88 9.33
C THR A 90 -15.29 3.97 8.98
N ARG A 91 -14.43 3.21 9.66
CA ARG A 91 -12.99 3.16 9.32
C ARG A 91 -12.77 2.63 7.91
N VAL A 92 -13.45 1.55 7.53
CA VAL A 92 -13.38 0.97 6.18
C VAL A 92 -13.90 1.96 5.14
N ALA A 93 -15.05 2.60 5.38
CA ALA A 93 -15.60 3.60 4.48
C ALA A 93 -14.64 4.78 4.29
N LEU A 94 -14.05 5.30 5.36
CA LEU A 94 -13.06 6.37 5.28
C LEU A 94 -11.82 5.92 4.51
N ASP A 95 -11.31 4.71 4.76
CA ASP A 95 -10.16 4.17 4.04
C ASP A 95 -10.44 4.09 2.54
N GLN A 96 -11.56 3.47 2.17
CA GLN A 96 -11.95 3.24 0.78
C GLN A 96 -12.26 4.52 0.00
N LEU A 97 -12.84 5.53 0.66
CA LEU A 97 -13.26 6.78 0.02
C LEU A 97 -12.19 7.87 0.04
N THR A 98 -11.18 7.77 0.91
CA THR A 98 -10.16 8.83 1.05
C THR A 98 -8.75 8.31 0.83
N PHE A 99 -8.31 7.32 1.60
CA PHE A 99 -6.93 6.87 1.53
C PHE A 99 -6.65 6.06 0.28
N THR A 100 -7.53 5.10 -0.06
CA THR A 100 -7.41 4.30 -1.29
C THR A 100 -7.25 5.16 -2.55
N PRO A 101 -8.14 6.12 -2.88
CA PRO A 101 -8.01 6.92 -4.09
C PRO A 101 -6.76 7.81 -4.07
N VAL A 102 -6.44 8.45 -2.94
CA VAL A 102 -5.25 9.31 -2.82
C VAL A 102 -3.97 8.50 -2.98
N ASN A 103 -3.89 7.36 -2.30
CA ASN A 103 -2.74 6.46 -2.37
C ASN A 103 -2.57 5.87 -3.77
N LEU A 104 -3.66 5.45 -4.42
CA LEU A 104 -3.62 4.93 -5.78
C LEU A 104 -3.17 6.00 -6.78
N ALA A 105 -3.67 7.23 -6.67
CA ALA A 105 -3.22 8.33 -7.50
C ALA A 105 -1.72 8.61 -7.30
N CYS A 106 -1.26 8.65 -6.05
CA CYS A 106 0.15 8.83 -5.70
C CYS A 106 1.03 7.70 -6.25
N PHE A 107 0.57 6.45 -6.15
CA PHE A 107 1.26 5.29 -6.70
C PHE A 107 1.41 5.40 -8.21
N LEU A 108 0.30 5.61 -8.94
CA LEU A 108 0.30 5.69 -10.39
C LEU A 108 1.17 6.84 -10.91
N THR A 109 1.12 8.01 -10.26
CA THR A 109 1.93 9.16 -10.67
C THR A 109 3.41 8.95 -10.38
N THR A 110 3.75 8.40 -9.22
CA THR A 110 5.14 8.09 -8.86
C THR A 110 5.74 7.05 -9.80
N MET A 111 4.99 5.97 -10.09
CA MET A 111 5.46 4.94 -11.03
C MET A 111 5.61 5.51 -12.44
N ALA A 112 4.65 6.29 -12.93
CA ALA A 112 4.75 6.92 -14.25
C ALA A 112 6.00 7.82 -14.35
N TYR A 113 6.24 8.65 -13.34
CA TYR A 113 7.41 9.52 -13.29
C TYR A 113 8.72 8.72 -13.30
N LEU A 114 8.82 7.67 -12.47
CA LEU A 114 10.01 6.81 -12.41
C LEU A 114 10.20 5.94 -13.67
N GLU A 115 9.15 5.73 -14.45
CA GLU A 115 9.19 5.08 -15.77
C GLU A 115 9.43 6.06 -16.91
N LYS A 116 9.58 7.36 -16.62
CA LYS A 116 9.70 8.45 -17.61
C LYS A 116 8.52 8.50 -18.58
N SER A 117 7.33 8.12 -18.11
CA SER A 117 6.06 8.22 -18.83
C SER A 117 5.21 9.36 -18.28
N SER A 118 4.16 9.76 -19.01
CA SER A 118 3.27 10.85 -18.58
C SER A 118 2.40 10.43 -17.38
N PRO A 119 2.54 11.09 -16.21
CA PRO A 119 1.70 10.79 -15.04
C PRO A 119 0.23 11.11 -15.29
N GLN A 120 -0.05 12.18 -16.06
CA GLN A 120 -1.41 12.62 -16.37
C GLN A 120 -2.13 11.57 -17.23
N GLN A 121 -1.46 11.07 -18.27
CA GLN A 121 -2.03 10.04 -19.14
C GLN A 121 -2.26 8.73 -18.37
N ARG A 122 -1.32 8.33 -17.50
CA ARG A 122 -1.47 7.12 -16.69
C ARG A 122 -2.61 7.22 -15.70
N LEU A 123 -2.76 8.39 -15.05
CA LEU A 123 -3.87 8.61 -14.13
C LEU A 123 -5.21 8.56 -14.88
N GLN A 124 -5.33 9.26 -16.00
CA GLN A 124 -6.59 9.27 -16.77
C GLN A 124 -6.98 7.88 -17.30
N SER A 125 -6.01 7.08 -17.74
CA SER A 125 -6.27 5.76 -18.33
C SER A 125 -6.51 4.65 -17.30
N VAL A 126 -5.75 4.65 -16.20
CA VAL A 126 -5.72 3.50 -15.27
C VAL A 126 -6.53 3.75 -13.99
N PHE A 127 -6.64 5.00 -13.54
CA PHE A 127 -7.14 5.31 -12.20
C PHE A 127 -8.54 4.76 -11.93
N TRP A 128 -9.51 5.06 -12.79
CA TRP A 128 -10.90 4.62 -12.56
C TRP A 128 -11.06 3.12 -12.67
N HIS A 129 -10.35 2.49 -13.62
CA HIS A 129 -10.37 1.03 -13.73
C HIS A 129 -9.77 0.37 -12.47
N ALA A 130 -8.63 0.86 -11.99
CA ALA A 130 -8.00 0.32 -10.79
C ALA A 130 -8.83 0.58 -9.52
N LEU A 131 -9.46 1.75 -9.39
CA LEU A 131 -10.28 2.10 -8.23
C LEU A 131 -11.58 1.30 -8.18
N THR A 132 -12.29 1.18 -9.30
CA THR A 132 -13.52 0.37 -9.37
C THR A 132 -13.22 -1.10 -9.09
N LYS A 133 -12.11 -1.63 -9.62
CA LYS A 133 -11.66 -2.99 -9.28
C LYS A 133 -11.36 -3.16 -7.80
N ASN A 134 -10.80 -2.15 -7.14
CA ASN A 134 -10.56 -2.20 -5.69
C ASN A 134 -11.87 -2.27 -4.89
N TRP A 135 -12.90 -1.52 -5.30
CA TRP A 135 -14.21 -1.54 -4.63
C TRP A 135 -15.03 -2.80 -4.89
N THR A 136 -14.73 -3.56 -5.94
CA THR A 136 -15.42 -4.82 -6.26
C THR A 136 -14.90 -6.04 -5.50
N ILE A 137 -13.87 -5.87 -4.67
CA ILE A 137 -13.27 -6.93 -3.83
C ILE A 137 -14.08 -7.12 -2.55
#